data_AF-A0A9P7EMN6-F1
#
_entry.id   AF-A0A9P7EMN6-F1
#
_cell.length_a   1.000
_cell.length_b   1.000
_cell.length_c   1.000
_cell.angle_alpha   90.00
_cell.angle_beta   90.00
_cell.angle_gamma   90.00
#
_symmetry.space_group_name_H-M   'P 1'
#
loop_
_entity.id
_entity.type
_entity.pdbx_description
1 polymer ?
#
loop_
_entity_poly.entity_id
_entity_poly.type
_entity_poly.pdbx_seq_one_letter_code
_entity_poly.pdbx_strand_id
1 'polypeptide(L)'
;MKFSSVLFSFSISVFVLSSLAQPTETLSYDTTYDDASLSLSSIACSDGTNGLETKGYTTLESLPTFPNVGGVYTVAGWNSAATAMNTLTGNLAAELGRVDVTATQVNASVCGL
;
A
#
# COMPACT_ATOMS: atom_id res chain seq x y z
N MET A 1 -67.41 6.48 0.70
CA MET A 1 -66.35 6.33 1.73
C MET A 1 -65.16 7.13 1.25
N LYS A 2 -64.62 8.02 2.08
CA LYS A 2 -63.78 9.17 1.71
C LYS A 2 -62.34 8.86 2.14
N PHE A 3 -61.42 8.65 1.19
CA PHE A 3 -60.02 8.35 1.49
C PHE A 3 -59.27 9.67 1.69
N SER A 4 -58.79 9.88 2.92
CA SER A 4 -58.09 11.07 3.37
C SER A 4 -56.61 11.00 2.96
N SER A 5 -56.15 11.97 2.20
CA SER A 5 -54.75 12.10 1.74
C SER A 5 -53.88 12.67 2.86
N VAL A 6 -52.93 11.88 3.36
CA VAL A 6 -51.86 12.34 4.26
C VAL A 6 -50.63 12.61 3.41
N LEU A 7 -50.26 13.88 3.26
CA LEU A 7 -49.01 14.31 2.64
C LEU A 7 -47.87 14.08 3.63
N PHE A 8 -47.20 12.94 3.54
CA PHE A 8 -45.96 12.68 4.28
C PHE A 8 -44.82 13.41 3.57
N SER A 9 -44.50 14.62 4.04
CA SER A 9 -43.29 15.34 3.64
C SER A 9 -42.08 14.62 4.25
N PHE A 10 -41.55 13.63 3.53
CA PHE A 10 -40.31 12.97 3.89
C PHE A 10 -39.19 13.63 3.08
N SER A 11 -38.37 14.45 3.75
CA SER A 11 -37.13 14.99 3.21
C SER A 11 -36.33 13.88 2.54
N ILE A 12 -36.13 14.00 1.23
CA ILE A 12 -35.25 13.12 0.45
C ILE A 12 -33.82 13.38 0.94
N SER A 13 -33.34 12.53 1.85
CA SER A 13 -31.92 12.44 2.16
C SER A 13 -31.23 11.86 0.94
N VAL A 14 -30.50 12.69 0.21
CA VAL A 14 -29.64 12.28 -0.89
C VAL A 14 -28.46 11.52 -0.26
N PHE A 15 -28.55 10.19 -0.21
CA PHE A 15 -27.38 9.36 0.00
C PHE A 15 -26.48 9.53 -1.22
N VAL A 16 -25.42 10.32 -1.08
CA VAL A 16 -24.29 10.32 -2.00
C VAL A 16 -23.67 8.91 -1.95
N LEU A 17 -23.92 8.10 -2.98
CA LEU A 17 -23.11 6.91 -3.22
C LEU A 17 -21.71 7.40 -3.59
N SER A 18 -20.82 7.46 -2.61
CA SER A 18 -19.39 7.54 -2.86
C SER A 18 -19.00 6.24 -3.59
N SER A 19 -18.96 6.29 -4.93
CA SER A 19 -18.29 5.27 -5.73
C SER A 19 -16.81 5.31 -5.35
N LEU A 20 -16.33 4.30 -4.63
CA LEU A 20 -14.91 4.09 -4.41
C LEU A 20 -14.30 3.59 -5.73
N ALA A 21 -13.93 4.52 -6.61
CA ALA A 21 -12.94 4.27 -7.65
C ALA A 21 -11.58 4.11 -6.96
N GLN A 22 -11.36 2.96 -6.31
CA GLN A 22 -10.04 2.56 -5.85
C GLN A 22 -9.20 2.21 -7.09
N PRO A 23 -7.93 2.63 -7.15
CA PRO A 23 -7.04 2.12 -8.19
C PRO A 23 -6.98 0.59 -8.08
N THR A 24 -7.28 -0.10 -9.17
CA THR A 24 -7.08 -1.55 -9.26
C THR A 24 -5.58 -1.80 -9.36
N GLU A 25 -4.95 -2.12 -8.23
CA GLU A 25 -3.55 -2.53 -8.20
C GLU A 25 -3.42 -3.92 -8.83
N THR A 26 -2.53 -4.04 -9.81
CA THR A 26 -2.27 -5.33 -10.47
C THR A 26 -1.32 -6.15 -9.62
N LEU A 27 -1.76 -7.34 -9.23
CA LEU A 27 -0.91 -8.34 -8.58
C LEU A 27 -0.59 -9.44 -9.58
N SER A 28 0.69 -9.80 -9.66
CA SER A 28 1.18 -10.96 -10.40
C SER A 28 2.15 -11.73 -9.50
N TYR A 29 2.39 -12.99 -9.83
CA TYR A 29 3.47 -13.77 -9.24
C TYR A 29 4.73 -13.68 -10.11
N ASP A 30 5.88 -13.88 -9.49
CA ASP A 30 7.18 -14.07 -10.13
C ASP A 30 7.92 -15.15 -9.35
N THR A 31 8.23 -16.26 -10.02
CA THR A 31 8.82 -17.44 -9.40
C THR A 31 10.22 -17.22 -8.84
N THR A 32 10.87 -16.12 -9.21
CA THR A 32 12.16 -15.71 -8.63
C THR A 32 12.03 -15.54 -7.11
N TYR A 33 10.89 -15.06 -6.61
CA TYR A 33 10.65 -14.88 -5.18
C TYR A 33 10.33 -16.17 -4.43
N ASP A 34 10.12 -17.29 -5.14
CA ASP A 34 9.95 -18.61 -4.53
C ASP A 34 11.31 -19.29 -4.24
N ASP A 35 12.41 -18.79 -4.79
CA ASP A 35 13.75 -19.32 -4.54
C ASP A 35 14.26 -18.87 -3.17
N ALA A 36 14.16 -19.77 -2.19
CA ALA A 36 14.69 -19.62 -0.83
C ALA A 36 16.15 -19.14 -0.79
N SER A 37 16.98 -19.58 -1.76
CA SER A 37 18.41 -19.29 -1.83
C SER A 37 18.73 -17.95 -2.49
N LEU A 38 17.73 -17.24 -3.03
CA LEU A 38 17.94 -15.95 -3.66
C LEU A 38 18.54 -14.95 -2.65
N SER A 39 19.75 -14.48 -2.97
CA SER A 39 20.47 -13.49 -2.16
C SER A 39 19.75 -12.14 -2.17
N LEU A 40 19.61 -11.52 -0.99
CA LEU A 40 19.07 -10.16 -0.89
C LEU A 40 19.93 -9.14 -1.62
N SER A 41 21.22 -9.44 -1.83
CA SER A 41 22.16 -8.56 -2.54
C SER A 41 21.80 -8.32 -4.01
N SER A 42 20.86 -9.10 -4.55
CA SER A 42 20.43 -9.03 -5.95
C SER A 42 19.12 -8.25 -6.15
N ILE A 43 18.47 -7.79 -5.08
CA ILE A 43 17.17 -7.11 -5.15
C ILE A 43 17.25 -5.67 -4.60
N ALA A 44 16.25 -4.85 -4.92
CA ALA A 44 16.22 -3.44 -4.54
C ALA A 44 16.26 -3.18 -3.01
N CYS A 45 15.82 -4.15 -2.20
CA CYS A 45 15.82 -4.08 -0.75
C CYS A 45 17.09 -4.70 -0.12
N SER A 46 18.22 -4.75 -0.84
CA SER A 46 19.50 -5.35 -0.42
C SER A 46 20.11 -4.67 0.82
N ASP A 47 21.05 -3.76 0.60
CA ASP A 47 21.88 -3.06 1.57
C ASP A 47 21.59 -1.54 1.53
N GLY A 48 22.52 -0.74 2.06
CA GLY A 48 22.29 0.67 2.33
C GLY A 48 21.45 0.90 3.59
N THR A 49 21.25 2.16 3.98
CA THR A 49 20.62 2.54 5.27
C THR A 49 19.23 1.91 5.49
N ASN A 50 18.49 1.63 4.41
CA ASN A 50 17.14 1.05 4.44
C ASN A 50 17.10 -0.43 4.02
N GLY A 51 18.24 -1.03 3.64
CA GLY A 51 18.31 -2.40 3.15
C GLY A 51 18.06 -3.45 4.22
N LEU A 52 17.48 -4.58 3.82
CA LEU A 52 17.18 -5.71 4.69
C LEU A 52 18.45 -6.42 5.21
N GLU A 53 19.56 -6.33 4.48
CA GLU A 53 20.86 -6.86 4.93
C GLU A 53 21.35 -6.17 6.21
N THR A 54 21.04 -4.89 6.40
CA THR A 54 21.38 -4.17 7.65
C THR A 54 20.60 -4.69 8.87
N LYS A 55 19.55 -5.48 8.63
CA LYS A 55 18.77 -6.16 9.67
C LYS A 55 19.25 -7.60 9.93
N GLY A 56 20.30 -8.05 9.24
CA GLY A 56 20.90 -9.37 9.41
C GLY A 56 20.31 -10.46 8.51
N TYR A 57 19.49 -10.09 7.53
CA TYR A 57 18.97 -11.03 6.53
C TYR A 57 19.95 -11.14 5.35
N THR A 58 20.07 -12.32 4.75
CA THR A 58 21.04 -12.56 3.67
C THR A 58 20.41 -13.18 2.43
N THR A 59 19.35 -13.97 2.62
CA THR A 59 18.61 -14.68 1.58
C THR A 59 17.11 -14.53 1.80
N LEU A 60 16.27 -14.81 0.80
CA LEU A 60 14.82 -14.75 0.98
C LEU A 60 14.33 -15.67 2.11
N GLU A 61 14.90 -16.88 2.27
CA GLU A 61 14.56 -17.79 3.37
C GLU A 61 14.86 -17.25 4.77
N SER A 62 15.80 -16.31 4.88
CA SER A 62 16.15 -15.70 6.17
C SER A 62 15.08 -14.71 6.65
N LEU A 63 14.15 -14.31 5.78
CA LEU A 63 13.04 -13.41 6.12
C LEU A 63 11.98 -14.16 6.95
N PRO A 64 11.51 -13.62 8.09
CA PRO A 64 10.57 -14.30 8.97
C PRO A 64 9.22 -14.66 8.33
N THR A 65 8.88 -14.01 7.21
CA THR A 65 7.60 -14.18 6.51
C THR A 65 7.72 -15.03 5.25
N PHE A 66 8.91 -15.47 4.85
CA PHE A 66 9.08 -16.32 3.67
C PHE A 66 8.17 -17.56 3.74
N PRO A 67 7.48 -17.94 2.64
CA PRO A 67 7.60 -17.44 1.27
C PRO A 67 6.69 -16.25 0.92
N ASN A 68 6.09 -15.56 1.90
CA ASN A 68 5.24 -14.39 1.64
C ASN A 68 6.09 -13.14 1.35
N VAL A 69 6.73 -13.11 0.18
CA VAL A 69 7.64 -12.05 -0.28
C VAL A 69 7.38 -11.72 -1.76
N GLY A 70 7.75 -10.52 -2.19
CA GLY A 70 7.56 -10.10 -3.58
C GLY A 70 7.95 -8.63 -3.83
N GLY A 71 7.91 -8.22 -5.09
CA GLY A 71 8.12 -6.82 -5.48
C GLY A 71 6.88 -5.97 -5.26
N VAL A 72 7.07 -4.70 -4.91
CA VAL A 72 6.00 -3.70 -4.80
C VAL A 72 6.44 -2.39 -5.43
N TYR A 73 5.54 -1.72 -6.15
CA TYR A 73 5.84 -0.49 -6.89
C TYR A 73 6.29 0.68 -6.01
N THR A 74 6.00 0.63 -4.71
CA THR A 74 6.45 1.63 -3.73
C THR A 74 7.95 1.51 -3.41
N VAL A 75 8.57 0.37 -3.72
CA VAL A 75 10.03 0.23 -3.74
C VAL A 75 10.54 0.74 -5.09
N ALA A 76 10.85 2.03 -5.14
CA ALA A 76 11.28 2.70 -6.37
C ALA A 76 12.69 2.26 -6.86
N GLY A 77 13.46 1.56 -6.01
CA GLY A 77 14.80 1.09 -6.32
C GLY A 77 15.64 0.81 -5.08
N TRP A 78 16.95 0.72 -5.29
CA TRP A 78 17.94 0.48 -4.23
C TRP A 78 17.82 1.49 -3.09
N ASN A 79 17.92 1.01 -1.84
CA ASN A 79 17.87 1.81 -0.62
C ASN A 79 16.56 2.64 -0.47
N SER A 80 15.45 2.21 -1.09
CA SER A 80 14.15 2.86 -0.95
C SER A 80 13.72 2.92 0.53
N ALA A 81 13.36 4.11 1.00
CA ALA A 81 13.03 4.33 2.39
C ALA A 81 11.57 3.95 2.67
N ALA A 82 11.39 2.99 3.58
CA ALA A 82 10.10 2.81 4.26
C ALA A 82 9.65 4.08 5.02
N THR A 83 10.52 5.08 5.18
CA THR A 83 10.22 6.39 5.81
C THR A 83 8.98 7.06 5.24
N ALA A 84 8.71 6.99 3.93
CA ALA A 84 7.49 7.57 3.37
C ALA A 84 6.24 6.86 3.93
N MET A 85 6.24 5.53 3.93
CA MET A 85 5.16 4.73 4.51
C MET A 85 5.08 4.95 6.03
N ASN A 86 6.20 4.93 6.75
CA ASN A 86 6.27 5.21 8.19
C ASN A 86 5.79 6.62 8.54
N THR A 87 6.03 7.60 7.68
CA THR A 87 5.49 8.96 7.86
C THR A 87 3.98 8.97 7.73
N LEU A 88 3.44 8.22 6.77
CA LEU A 88 2.00 8.06 6.57
C LEU A 88 1.33 7.20 7.65
N THR A 89 2.06 6.26 8.24
CA THR A 89 1.52 5.26 9.18
C THR A 89 1.94 5.47 10.63
N GLY A 90 2.69 6.52 10.96
CA GLY A 90 3.17 6.77 12.32
C GLY A 90 4.19 5.74 12.81
N ASN A 91 5.13 5.34 11.96
CA ASN A 91 6.15 4.31 12.17
C ASN A 91 5.65 2.86 12.23
N LEU A 92 4.43 2.62 11.76
CA LEU A 92 3.80 1.29 11.75
C LEU A 92 3.94 0.57 10.40
N ALA A 93 4.81 1.01 9.48
CA ALA A 93 4.87 0.43 8.13
C ALA A 93 5.19 -1.07 8.13
N ALA A 94 6.04 -1.52 9.06
CA ALA A 94 6.41 -2.93 9.21
C ALA A 94 5.27 -3.79 9.82
N GLU A 95 4.47 -3.23 10.73
CA GLU A 95 3.33 -3.93 11.33
C GLU A 95 2.11 -3.96 10.43
N LEU A 96 1.92 -2.90 9.63
CA LEU A 96 0.78 -2.80 8.73
C LEU A 96 1.03 -3.57 7.42
N GLY A 97 2.25 -3.52 6.87
CA GLY A 97 2.63 -4.12 5.58
C GLY A 97 1.95 -3.47 4.37
N ARG A 98 0.65 -3.19 4.47
CA ARG A 98 -0.21 -2.49 3.52
C ARG A 98 -1.19 -1.61 4.29
N VAL A 99 -1.48 -0.44 3.75
CA VAL A 99 -2.52 0.48 4.26
C VAL A 99 -3.36 0.97 3.10
N ASP A 100 -4.68 0.99 3.30
CA ASP A 100 -5.57 1.66 2.36
C ASP A 100 -5.44 3.18 2.56
N VAL A 101 -4.99 3.86 1.52
CA VAL A 101 -4.81 5.32 1.50
C VAL A 101 -5.68 5.95 0.42
N THR A 102 -6.15 7.17 0.68
CA THR A 102 -6.83 7.98 -0.34
C THR A 102 -5.82 8.93 -0.98
N ALA A 103 -5.58 8.79 -2.29
CA ALA A 103 -4.70 9.69 -3.04
C ALA A 103 -5.53 10.77 -3.75
N THR A 104 -5.11 12.03 -3.63
CA THR A 104 -5.68 13.16 -4.40
C THR A 104 -4.58 13.80 -5.22
N GLN A 105 -4.87 14.04 -6.50
CA GLN A 105 -3.90 14.69 -7.38
C GLN A 105 -3.84 16.18 -7.05
N VAL A 106 -2.63 16.68 -6.77
CA VAL A 106 -2.37 18.07 -6.42
C VAL A 106 -1.56 18.75 -7.52
N ASN A 107 -1.63 20.08 -7.58
CA ASN A 107 -0.77 20.86 -8.45
C ASN A 107 0.71 20.67 -8.05
N ALA A 108 1.61 20.65 -9.03
CA ALA A 108 3.05 20.42 -8.83
C ALA A 108 3.68 21.37 -7.79
N SER A 109 3.15 22.60 -7.65
CA SER A 109 3.58 23.56 -6.63
C SER A 109 3.45 23.05 -5.19
N VAL A 110 2.54 22.12 -4.90
CA VAL A 110 2.40 21.48 -3.58
C VAL A 110 3.59 20.57 -3.27
N CYS A 111 4.26 20.06 -4.30
CA CYS A 111 5.50 19.29 -4.20
C CYS A 111 6.76 20.18 -4.32
N GLY A 112 6.61 21.52 -4.32
CA GLY A 112 7.71 22.47 -4.48
C GLY A 112 8.32 22.50 -5.88
N LEU A 113 7.56 22.10 -6.90
CA LEU A 113 7.93 22.07 -8.32
C LEU A 113 7.26 23.21 -9.10
#